data_AF-A0A951D2A5-F1
#
_entry.id   AF-A0A951D2A5-F1
#
_cell.length_a   1.000
_cell.length_b   1.000
_cell.length_c   1.000
_cell.angle_alpha   90.00
_cell.angle_beta   90.00
_cell.angle_gamma   90.00
#
_symmetry.space_group_name_H-M   'P 1'
#
loop_
_entity.id
_entity.type
_entity.pdbx_description
1 polymer ?
#
loop_
_entity_poly.entity_id
_entity_poly.type
_entity_poly.pdbx_seq_one_letter_code
_entity_poly.pdbx_strand_id
1 'polypeptide(L)'
;MVLWPDTFNDHFHPEVAIAPVDVLEAAGFEVVLPRGSLCCGRPLYDYGMLRLARRLLDQVLDGLRAQIRAGTPVVALEPSCGAVFRNELTNMLPADGDAKRLARQTYTLGEFLAGPGKDWEMPRLERKA
;
A
#
# COMPACT_ATOMS: atom_id res chain seq x y z
N MET A 1 -3.40 5.59 -9.36
CA MET A 1 -3.08 4.45 -8.46
C MET A 1 -2.92 4.98 -7.04
N VAL A 2 -3.07 4.15 -6.00
CA VAL A 2 -2.81 4.59 -4.63
C VAL A 2 -1.39 4.21 -4.22
N LEU A 3 -0.56 5.18 -3.85
CA LEU A 3 0.68 4.93 -3.14
C LEU A 3 0.38 4.96 -1.65
N TRP A 4 0.59 3.84 -0.96
CA TRP A 4 0.39 3.73 0.48
C TRP A 4 1.68 4.17 1.21
N PRO A 5 1.70 5.34 1.85
CA PRO A 5 2.78 5.69 2.76
C PRO A 5 2.56 4.91 4.06
N ASP A 6 3.57 4.20 4.53
CA ASP A 6 3.57 3.78 5.93
C ASP A 6 3.72 5.01 6.85
N THR A 7 3.46 4.82 8.14
CA THR A 7 3.52 5.90 9.14
C THR A 7 4.89 6.57 9.21
N PHE A 8 5.99 5.86 8.93
CA PHE A 8 7.34 6.43 8.95
C PHE A 8 7.56 7.35 7.74
N ASN A 9 7.18 6.88 6.56
CA ASN A 9 7.22 7.68 5.34
C ASN A 9 6.26 8.87 5.40
N ASP A 10 5.12 8.75 6.09
CA ASP A 10 4.13 9.83 6.20
C ASP A 10 4.53 10.92 7.23
N HIS A 11 5.22 10.56 8.32
CA HIS A 11 5.48 11.49 9.43
C HIS A 11 6.96 11.76 9.76
N PHE A 12 7.88 10.88 9.38
CA PHE A 12 9.29 10.95 9.80
C PHE A 12 10.27 11.13 8.65
N HIS A 13 10.02 10.46 7.52
CA HIS A 13 10.87 10.48 6.33
C HIS A 13 10.05 10.73 5.04
N PRO A 14 9.33 11.86 4.93
CA PRO A 14 8.54 12.17 3.75
C PRO A 14 9.36 12.20 2.46
N GLU A 15 10.66 12.53 2.54
CA GLU A 15 11.59 12.49 1.43
C GLU A 15 11.71 11.11 0.78
N VAL A 16 11.54 10.03 1.56
CA VAL A 16 11.60 8.65 1.07
C VAL A 16 10.33 8.29 0.29
N ALA A 17 9.20 8.94 0.57
CA ALA A 17 7.96 8.77 -0.19
C ALA A 17 7.98 9.51 -1.55
N ILE A 18 8.83 10.53 -1.71
CA ILE A 18 8.92 11.32 -2.96
C ILE A 18 9.53 10.49 -4.08
N ALA A 19 10.64 9.79 -3.83
CA ALA A 19 11.33 9.05 -4.90
C ALA A 19 10.45 7.98 -5.59
N PRO A 20 9.63 7.20 -4.87
CA PRO A 20 8.65 6.32 -5.50
C PRO A 20 7.56 7.05 -6.30
N VAL A 21 7.12 8.24 -5.85
CA VAL A 21 6.18 9.06 -6.63
C VAL A 21 6.83 9.43 -7.96
N ASP A 22 8.05 9.97 -7.95
CA ASP A 22 8.78 10.36 -9.17
C ASP A 22 8.93 9.20 -10.16
N VAL A 23 9.27 8.01 -9.65
CA VAL A 23 9.41 6.80 -10.49
C VAL A 23 8.06 6.39 -11.10
N LEU A 24 6.99 6.43 -10.31
CA LEU A 24 5.66 6.03 -10.77
C LEU A 24 5.07 7.04 -11.77
N GLU A 25 5.27 8.34 -11.54
CA GLU A 25 4.86 9.39 -12.46
C GLU A 25 5.67 9.37 -13.76
N ALA A 26 6.98 9.13 -13.69
CA ALA A 26 7.82 8.91 -14.86
C ALA A 26 7.39 7.67 -15.67
N ALA A 27 6.86 6.65 -14.99
CA ALA A 27 6.25 5.48 -15.61
C ALA A 27 4.83 5.72 -16.15
N GLY A 28 4.34 6.96 -16.11
CA GLY A 28 3.05 7.37 -16.68
C GLY A 28 1.84 7.15 -15.77
N PHE A 29 2.05 6.90 -14.48
CA PHE A 29 0.96 6.73 -13.52
C PHE A 29 0.62 8.03 -12.80
N GLU A 30 -0.67 8.33 -12.68
CA GLU A 30 -1.15 9.31 -11.71
C GLU A 30 -1.10 8.68 -10.31
N VAL A 31 -0.35 9.30 -9.40
CA VAL A 31 -0.18 8.83 -8.03
C VAL A 31 -1.09 9.63 -7.09
N VAL A 32 -1.90 8.92 -6.31
CA VAL A 32 -2.69 9.51 -5.23
C VAL A 32 -2.31 8.88 -3.89
N LEU A 33 -2.30 9.69 -2.84
CA LEU A 33 -2.11 9.22 -1.47
C LEU A 33 -3.47 9.06 -0.77
N PRO A 34 -3.59 8.11 0.18
CA PRO A 34 -4.76 8.03 1.04
C PRO A 34 -5.01 9.37 1.75
N ARG A 35 -6.28 9.75 1.93
CA ARG A 35 -6.64 10.96 2.67
C ARG A 35 -6.77 10.65 4.16
N GLY A 36 -6.24 11.54 4.99
CA GLY A 36 -6.29 11.44 6.45
C GLY A 36 -5.24 10.49 7.02
N SER A 37 -5.16 10.46 8.35
CA SER A 37 -4.18 9.64 9.07
C SER A 37 -4.65 8.19 9.16
N LEU A 38 -4.29 7.38 8.17
CA LEU A 38 -4.56 5.94 8.14
C LEU A 38 -3.29 5.15 8.47
N CYS A 39 -3.45 3.98 9.09
CA CYS A 39 -2.33 3.11 9.45
C CYS A 39 -2.73 1.65 9.25
N CYS A 40 -1.79 0.83 8.76
CA CYS A 40 -2.01 -0.61 8.59
C CYS A 40 -2.09 -1.35 9.94
N GLY A 41 -1.63 -0.73 11.03
CA GLY A 41 -1.76 -1.28 12.38
C GLY A 41 -0.78 -2.42 12.70
N ARG A 42 0.28 -2.61 11.90
CA ARG A 42 1.25 -3.71 12.07
C ARG A 42 1.76 -3.88 13.51
N PRO A 43 2.21 -2.83 14.23
CA PRO A 43 2.66 -3.01 15.61
C PRO A 43 1.58 -3.59 16.54
N LEU A 44 0.30 -3.24 16.33
CA LEU A 44 -0.80 -3.75 17.15
C LEU A 44 -1.01 -5.26 16.96
N TYR A 45 -0.70 -5.79 15.76
CA TYR A 45 -0.70 -7.24 15.53
C TYR A 45 0.41 -7.93 16.31
N ASP A 46 1.63 -7.40 16.22
CA ASP A 46 2.82 -8.02 16.82
C ASP A 46 2.70 -8.09 18.36
N TYR A 47 1.97 -7.15 18.98
CA TYR A 47 1.70 -7.14 20.42
C TYR A 47 0.33 -7.74 20.82
N GLY A 48 -0.40 -8.39 19.90
CA GLY A 48 -1.67 -9.07 20.21
C GLY A 48 -2.85 -8.14 20.49
N MET A 49 -2.75 -6.85 20.17
CA MET A 49 -3.81 -5.85 20.34
C MET A 49 -4.84 -5.91 19.20
N LEU A 50 -5.36 -7.11 18.92
CA LEU A 50 -6.14 -7.42 17.72
C LEU A 50 -7.43 -6.61 17.58
N ARG A 51 -8.08 -6.22 18.69
CA ARG A 51 -9.27 -5.36 18.63
C ARG A 51 -8.95 -3.96 18.13
N LEU A 52 -7.80 -3.41 18.50
CA LEU A 52 -7.36 -2.10 18.02
C LEU A 52 -6.89 -2.19 16.58
N ALA A 53 -6.14 -3.24 16.24
CA ALA A 53 -5.73 -3.53 14.87
C ALA A 53 -6.95 -3.59 13.92
N ARG A 54 -8.01 -4.29 14.33
CA ARG A 54 -9.27 -4.36 13.58
C ARG A 54 -9.88 -3.01 13.29
N ARG A 55 -9.94 -2.13 14.30
CA ARG A 55 -10.50 -0.78 14.14
C ARG A 55 -9.72 0.03 13.11
N LEU A 56 -8.39 -0.07 13.12
CA LEU A 56 -7.57 0.61 12.11
C LEU A 56 -7.84 0.05 10.71
N LEU A 57 -7.97 -1.27 10.56
CA LEU A 57 -8.31 -1.87 9.27
C LEU A 57 -9.69 -1.46 8.77
N ASP A 58 -10.69 -1.38 9.65
CA ASP A 58 -12.02 -0.88 9.30
C ASP A 58 -11.93 0.57 8.77
N GLN A 59 -11.09 1.42 9.40
CA GLN A 59 -10.82 2.78 8.93
C GLN A 59 -10.09 2.82 7.58
N VAL A 60 -9.14 1.91 7.33
CA VAL A 60 -8.47 1.78 6.03
C VAL A 60 -9.50 1.44 4.94
N LEU A 61 -10.37 0.45 5.20
CA LEU A 61 -11.41 0.06 4.25
C LEU A 61 -12.40 1.19 4.00
N ASP A 62 -12.80 1.94 5.01
CA ASP A 62 -13.66 3.11 4.86
C ASP A 62 -12.98 4.21 4.04
N GLY A 63 -11.73 4.54 4.35
CA GLY A 63 -10.96 5.62 3.70
C GLY A 63 -10.61 5.32 2.24
N LEU A 64 -10.44 4.04 1.88
CA LEU A 64 -10.08 3.60 0.53
C LEU A 64 -11.24 2.96 -0.24
N ARG A 65 -12.47 2.96 0.29
CA ARG A 65 -13.60 2.21 -0.26
C ARG A 65 -13.84 2.49 -1.74
N ALA A 66 -13.78 3.76 -2.14
CA ALA A 66 -14.02 4.16 -3.52
C ALA A 66 -12.95 3.59 -4.47
N GLN A 67 -11.68 3.69 -4.08
CA GLN A 67 -10.52 3.20 -4.83
C GLN A 67 -10.54 1.66 -4.92
N ILE A 68 -10.81 0.98 -3.80
CA ILE A 68 -10.91 -0.48 -3.71
C ILE A 68 -11.99 -1.01 -4.67
N ARG A 69 -13.16 -0.36 -4.69
CA ARG A 69 -14.28 -0.78 -5.55
C ARG A 69 -14.05 -0.46 -7.02
N ALA A 70 -13.32 0.61 -7.32
CA ALA A 70 -12.85 0.93 -8.66
C ALA A 70 -11.76 -0.03 -9.17
N GLY A 71 -11.23 -0.93 -8.34
CA GLY A 71 -10.15 -1.83 -8.71
C GLY A 71 -8.77 -1.15 -8.76
N THR A 72 -8.61 -0.03 -8.04
CA THR A 72 -7.40 0.78 -8.08
C THR A 72 -6.25 0.03 -7.38
N PRO A 73 -5.10 -0.16 -8.04
CA PRO A 73 -3.93 -0.75 -7.40
C PRO A 73 -3.46 0.09 -6.20
N VAL A 74 -3.07 -0.59 -5.12
CA VAL A 74 -2.46 -0.02 -3.92
C VAL A 74 -1.01 -0.50 -3.83
N VAL A 75 -0.06 0.41 -3.93
CA VAL A 75 1.38 0.12 -3.85
C VAL A 75 1.87 0.45 -2.44
N ALA A 76 2.31 -0.55 -1.69
CA ALA A 76 2.96 -0.37 -0.40
C ALA A 76 4.48 -0.34 -0.58
N LEU A 77 5.11 0.72 -0.04
CA LEU A 77 6.57 0.85 -0.04
C LEU A 77 7.22 -0.06 1.00
N GLU A 78 6.58 -0.15 2.16
CA GLU A 78 7.06 -0.94 3.28
C GLU A 78 6.39 -2.34 3.27
N PRO A 79 7.17 -3.44 3.26
CA PRO A 79 6.64 -4.79 3.11
C PRO A 79 5.66 -5.23 4.20
N SER A 80 5.80 -4.76 5.44
CA SER A 80 4.96 -5.17 6.56
C SER A 80 3.52 -4.66 6.44
N CYS A 81 3.30 -3.41 5.99
CA CYS A 81 1.97 -2.92 5.66
C CYS A 81 1.38 -3.65 4.45
N GLY A 82 2.21 -3.96 3.45
CA GLY A 82 1.80 -4.80 2.32
C GLY A 82 1.35 -6.20 2.77
N ALA A 83 2.09 -6.82 3.70
CA ALA A 83 1.73 -8.11 4.29
C ALA A 83 0.39 -8.03 5.02
N VAL A 84 0.19 -6.99 5.86
CA VAL A 84 -1.07 -6.76 6.58
C VAL A 84 -2.26 -6.77 5.63
N PHE A 85 -2.19 -6.03 4.53
CA PHE A 85 -3.30 -5.98 3.58
C PHE A 85 -3.51 -7.29 2.82
N ARG A 86 -2.44 -8.03 2.50
CA ARG A 86 -2.52 -9.30 1.77
C ARG A 86 -3.04 -10.45 2.62
N ASN A 87 -2.62 -10.53 3.89
CA ASN A 87 -2.80 -11.73 4.71
C ASN A 87 -3.65 -11.44 5.95
N GLU A 88 -3.20 -10.54 6.82
CA GLU A 88 -3.82 -10.30 8.13
C GLU A 88 -5.23 -9.69 8.00
N LEU A 89 -5.43 -8.81 7.02
CA LEU A 89 -6.71 -8.18 6.72
C LEU A 89 -7.79 -9.23 6.43
N THR A 90 -7.50 -10.20 5.55
CA THR A 90 -8.46 -11.25 5.21
C THR A 90 -8.66 -12.27 6.33
N ASN A 91 -7.65 -12.49 7.17
CA ASN A 91 -7.79 -13.34 8.36
C ASN A 91 -8.72 -12.68 9.40
N MET A 92 -8.67 -11.36 9.53
CA MET A 92 -9.47 -10.61 10.49
C MET A 92 -10.89 -10.29 9.98
N LEU A 93 -11.03 -10.12 8.66
CA LEU A 93 -12.27 -9.76 7.97
C LEU A 93 -12.64 -10.78 6.85
N PRO A 94 -12.80 -12.09 7.15
CA PRO A 94 -12.92 -13.12 6.11
C PRO A 94 -14.20 -13.06 5.28
N ALA A 95 -15.25 -12.42 5.79
CA ALA A 95 -16.52 -12.23 5.09
C ALA A 95 -16.58 -10.91 4.31
N ASP A 96 -15.61 -10.00 4.50
CA ASP A 96 -15.66 -8.68 3.89
C ASP A 96 -15.17 -8.71 2.43
N GLY A 97 -15.98 -8.18 1.52
CA GLY A 97 -15.67 -8.15 0.10
C GLY A 97 -14.60 -7.12 -0.27
N ASP A 98 -14.58 -5.97 0.41
CA ASP A 98 -13.61 -4.90 0.19
C ASP A 98 -12.24 -5.31 0.76
N ALA A 99 -12.20 -6.04 1.88
CA ALA A 99 -10.97 -6.66 2.41
C ALA A 99 -10.30 -7.59 1.39
N LYS A 100 -11.08 -8.51 0.79
CA LYS A 100 -10.58 -9.43 -0.24
C LYS A 100 -10.12 -8.70 -1.51
N ARG A 101 -10.80 -7.60 -1.87
CA ARG A 101 -10.42 -6.76 -3.01
C ARG A 101 -9.08 -6.08 -2.73
N LEU A 102 -8.94 -5.41 -1.59
CA LEU A 102 -7.70 -4.73 -1.20
C LEU A 102 -6.51 -5.69 -1.16
N ALA A 103 -6.68 -6.88 -0.58
CA ALA A 103 -5.65 -7.91 -0.56
C ALA A 103 -5.11 -8.26 -1.96
N ARG A 104 -6.00 -8.42 -2.96
CA ARG A 104 -5.62 -8.69 -4.36
C ARG A 104 -5.07 -7.48 -5.11
N GLN A 105 -5.39 -6.28 -4.64
CA GLN A 105 -4.97 -5.01 -5.24
C GLN A 105 -3.68 -4.46 -4.61
N THR A 106 -3.10 -5.15 -3.63
CA THR A 106 -1.91 -4.69 -2.92
C THR A 106 -0.65 -5.21 -3.59
N TYR A 107 0.26 -4.31 -3.96
CA TYR A 107 1.53 -4.57 -4.64
C TYR A 107 2.69 -3.95 -3.86
N THR A 108 3.87 -4.56 -3.91
CA THR A 108 5.11 -3.82 -3.67
C THR A 108 5.43 -2.96 -4.90
N LEU A 109 6.27 -1.95 -4.75
CA LEU A 109 6.70 -1.10 -5.87
C LEU A 109 7.31 -1.94 -7.01
N GLY A 110 8.18 -2.90 -6.67
CA GLY A 110 8.83 -3.77 -7.64
C GLY A 110 7.85 -4.68 -8.39
N GLU A 111 6.93 -5.34 -7.67
CA GLU A 111 5.90 -6.17 -8.32
C GLU A 111 4.99 -5.36 -9.24
N PHE A 112 4.67 -4.11 -8.86
CA PHE A 112 3.82 -3.25 -9.68
C PHE A 112 4.50 -2.83 -10.98
N LEU A 113 5.78 -2.42 -10.90
CA LEU A 113 6.55 -1.97 -12.07
C LEU A 113 6.94 -3.12 -13.00
N ALA A 114 7.23 -4.31 -12.46
CA ALA A 114 7.58 -5.49 -13.23
C ALA A 114 6.36 -6.29 -13.74
N GLY A 115 5.14 -5.81 -13.48
CA GLY A 115 3.92 -6.49 -13.85
C GLY A 115 3.72 -6.62 -15.37
N PRO A 116 3.00 -7.65 -15.84
CA PRO A 116 2.71 -7.83 -17.26
C PRO A 116 1.88 -6.65 -17.82
N GLY A 117 2.24 -6.19 -19.02
CA GLY A 117 1.59 -5.05 -19.68
C GLY A 117 2.06 -3.68 -19.20
N LYS A 118 3.22 -3.61 -18.53
CA LYS A 118 3.91 -2.36 -18.18
C LYS A 118 5.08 -2.14 -19.13
N ASP A 119 4.99 -1.11 -19.96
CA ASP A 119 6.08 -0.68 -20.88
C ASP A 119 7.11 0.22 -20.16
N TRP A 120 7.41 -0.06 -18.89
CA TRP A 120 8.40 0.69 -18.14
C TRP A 120 9.76 0.00 -18.21
N GLU A 121 10.72 0.66 -18.86
CA GLU A 121 12.11 0.22 -18.88
C GLU A 121 12.85 0.80 -17.67
N MET A 122 13.25 -0.07 -16.74
CA MET A 122 13.99 0.36 -15.55
C MET A 122 15.34 0.96 -15.94
N PRO A 123 15.68 2.17 -15.46
CA PRO A 123 16.97 2.78 -15.77
C PRO A 123 18.10 1.94 -15.20
N ARG A 124 19.17 1.75 -15.98
CA ARG A 124 20.38 1.07 -15.51
C ARG A 124 21.14 1.98 -14.55
N LEU A 125 21.36 1.49 -13.33
CA LEU A 125 22.23 2.17 -12.38
C LEU A 125 23.69 1.96 -12.79
N GLU A 126 24.39 3.05 -13.13
CA GLU A 126 25.81 3.01 -13.48
C GLU A 126 26.74 2.83 -12.27
N ARG A 127 26.18 2.85 -11.05
CA ARG A 127 26.91 2.81 -9.79
C ARG A 127 26.53 1.55 -9.01
N LYS A 128 27.51 0.92 -8.34
CA LYS A 128 27.23 -0.17 -7.38
C LYS A 128 26.68 0.44 -6.09
N ALA A 129 25.65 -0.22 -5.54
CA ALA A 129 25.06 0.09 -4.25
C ALA A 129 26.03 -0.14 -3.09
#